data_AF-A0A5C6W2B2-F1
#
_entry.id   AF-A0A5C6W2B2-F1
#
_cell.length_a   1.000
_cell.length_b   1.000
_cell.length_c   1.000
_cell.angle_alpha   90.00
_cell.angle_beta   90.00
_cell.angle_gamma   90.00
#
_symmetry.space_group_name_H-M   'P 1'
#
loop_
_entity.id
_entity.type
_entity.pdbx_description
1 polymer ?
#
loop_
_entity_poly.entity_id
_entity_poly.type
_entity_poly.pdbx_seq_one_letter_code
_entity_poly.pdbx_strand_id
1 'polypeptide(L)'
;MLWILIESKYYKELLDEGLSEEYVHYIHSILKTAAQTAIDWKYLKNNFMNNVKAPKRIKKKVETWSIDECNLFLNRMREQKDHIFLMYCLAIYTGMRRGEILGLRWKDIDFERSRIYVEHSLYYISGEGLVLHQPKTTSGKRNISITDEVIEELKSYRVKKRNNY
;
A
#
# COMPACT_ATOMS: atom_id res chain seq x y z
N MET A 1 7.00 -31.46 23.91
CA MET A 1 8.44 -31.12 23.88
C MET A 1 9.03 -31.24 22.47
N LEU A 2 8.78 -32.33 21.72
CA LEU A 2 9.26 -32.50 20.33
C LEU A 2 8.80 -31.39 19.35
N TRP A 3 7.56 -30.94 19.43
CA TRP A 3 7.00 -29.93 18.50
C TRP A 3 7.70 -28.56 18.57
N ILE A 4 8.07 -28.11 19.77
CA ILE A 4 8.76 -26.83 19.97
C ILE A 4 10.17 -26.85 19.33
N LEU A 5 10.81 -28.02 19.33
CA LEU A 5 12.15 -28.20 18.77
C LEU A 5 12.15 -28.26 17.25
N ILE A 6 11.13 -28.89 16.64
CA ILE A 6 10.99 -28.97 15.18
C ILE A 6 10.70 -27.59 14.58
N GLU A 7 9.84 -26.79 15.21
CA GLU A 7 9.48 -25.46 14.69
C GLU A 7 10.54 -24.40 14.92
N SER A 8 11.26 -24.45 16.05
CA SER A 8 12.45 -23.62 16.25
C SER A 8 13.56 -23.95 15.25
N LYS A 9 13.62 -25.19 14.74
CA LYS A 9 14.54 -25.59 13.67
C LYS A 9 14.04 -25.07 12.32
N TYR A 10 12.75 -25.18 12.03
CA TYR A 10 12.14 -24.69 10.80
C TYR A 10 12.37 -23.18 10.60
N TYR A 11 12.18 -22.36 11.63
CA TYR A 11 12.46 -20.92 11.51
C TYR A 11 13.94 -20.61 11.31
N LYS A 12 14.85 -21.40 11.89
CA LYS A 12 16.28 -21.24 11.63
C LYS A 12 16.62 -21.61 10.19
N GLU A 13 16.10 -22.72 9.67
CA GLU A 13 16.28 -23.12 8.28
C GLU A 13 15.81 -22.02 7.31
N LEU A 14 14.62 -21.44 7.54
CA LEU A 14 14.13 -20.32 6.73
C LEU A 14 15.03 -19.08 6.79
N LEU A 15 15.61 -18.78 7.95
CA LEU A 15 16.57 -17.68 8.10
C LEU A 15 17.91 -18.00 7.42
N ASP A 16 18.37 -19.25 7.51
CA ASP A 16 19.61 -19.74 6.88
C ASP A 16 19.47 -19.75 5.33
N GLU A 17 18.26 -19.96 4.81
CA GLU A 17 17.90 -19.77 3.39
C GLU A 17 17.89 -18.29 2.96
N GLY A 18 18.11 -17.35 3.88
CA GLY A 18 18.22 -15.92 3.60
C GLY A 18 16.90 -15.15 3.64
N LEU A 19 15.82 -15.76 4.15
CA LEU A 19 14.56 -15.03 4.34
C LEU A 19 14.68 -14.01 5.46
N SER A 20 14.04 -12.85 5.28
CA SER A 20 14.04 -11.81 6.31
C SER A 20 13.25 -12.24 7.55
N GLU A 21 13.66 -11.79 8.74
CA GLU A 21 12.94 -12.03 10.00
C GLU A 21 11.45 -11.61 9.92
N GLU A 22 11.14 -10.54 9.19
CA GLU A 22 9.77 -10.08 8.98
C GLU A 22 8.95 -11.11 8.18
N TYR A 23 9.54 -11.70 7.15
CA TYR A 23 8.89 -12.73 6.35
C TYR A 23 8.67 -14.02 7.13
N VAL A 24 9.66 -14.46 7.92
CA VAL A 24 9.50 -15.63 8.81
C VAL A 24 8.44 -15.36 9.88
N HIS A 25 8.38 -14.14 10.43
CA HIS A 25 7.29 -13.75 11.32
C HIS A 25 5.93 -13.78 10.62
N TYR A 26 5.85 -13.35 9.37
CA TYR A 26 4.63 -13.43 8.59
C TYR A 26 4.16 -14.89 8.43
N ILE A 27 5.08 -15.81 8.09
CA ILE A 27 4.83 -17.25 8.06
C ILE A 27 4.31 -17.77 9.41
N HIS A 28 4.96 -17.42 10.52
CA HIS A 28 4.49 -17.77 11.87
C HIS A 28 3.04 -17.32 12.11
N SER A 29 2.71 -16.10 11.68
CA SER A 29 1.36 -15.52 11.86
C SER A 29 0.30 -16.28 11.05
N ILE A 30 0.65 -16.70 9.81
CA ILE A 30 -0.20 -17.55 8.98
C ILE A 30 -0.42 -18.91 9.64
N LEU A 31 0.64 -19.59 10.06
CA LEU A 31 0.55 -20.92 10.68
C LEU A 31 -0.30 -20.90 11.95
N LYS A 32 -0.09 -19.89 12.81
CA LYS A 32 -0.88 -19.72 14.04
C LYS A 32 -2.36 -19.49 13.75
N THR A 33 -2.66 -18.67 12.74
CA THR A 33 -4.04 -18.39 12.32
C THR A 33 -4.68 -19.64 11.71
N ALA A 34 -3.98 -20.35 10.82
CA ALA A 34 -4.49 -21.58 10.21
C ALA A 34 -4.77 -22.68 11.26
N ALA A 35 -3.87 -22.85 12.23
CA ALA A 35 -4.07 -23.78 13.34
C ALA A 35 -5.27 -23.38 14.21
N GLN A 36 -5.50 -22.08 14.42
CA GLN A 36 -6.68 -21.60 15.14
C GLN A 36 -7.96 -21.88 14.36
N THR A 37 -8.00 -21.58 13.06
CA THR A 37 -9.14 -21.88 12.20
C THR A 37 -9.46 -23.38 12.21
N ALA A 38 -8.45 -24.26 12.20
CA ALA A 38 -8.65 -25.70 12.28
C ALA A 38 -9.29 -26.16 13.61
N ILE A 39 -9.07 -25.43 14.71
CA ILE A 39 -9.76 -25.68 15.99
C ILE A 39 -11.20 -25.18 15.92
N ASP A 40 -11.40 -23.99 15.39
CA ASP A 40 -12.74 -23.39 15.25
C ASP A 40 -13.64 -24.30 14.39
N TRP A 41 -13.05 -24.96 13.40
CA TRP A 41 -13.69 -25.97 12.55
C TRP A 41 -13.67 -27.39 13.12
N LYS A 42 -13.17 -27.58 14.34
CA LYS A 42 -13.13 -28.85 15.08
C LYS A 42 -12.27 -29.96 14.44
N TYR A 43 -11.34 -29.61 13.54
CA TYR A 43 -10.34 -30.54 13.01
C TYR A 43 -9.20 -30.80 14.00
N LEU A 44 -8.85 -29.80 14.82
CA LEU A 44 -7.85 -29.91 15.86
C LEU A 44 -8.46 -29.65 17.24
N LYS A 45 -7.91 -30.31 18.27
CA LYS A 45 -8.32 -30.08 19.66
C LYS A 45 -7.59 -28.91 20.30
N ASN A 46 -6.34 -28.65 19.89
CA ASN A 46 -5.46 -27.65 20.50
C ASN A 46 -4.59 -26.97 19.43
N ASN A 47 -4.22 -25.71 19.66
CA ASN A 47 -3.37 -24.97 18.74
C ASN A 47 -1.91 -25.29 19.04
N PHE A 48 -1.25 -26.00 18.12
CA PHE A 48 0.16 -26.36 18.27
C PHE A 48 1.10 -25.14 18.26
N MET A 49 0.66 -24.03 17.67
CA MET A 49 1.44 -22.78 17.58
C MET A 49 1.44 -21.93 18.85
N ASN A 50 0.60 -22.23 19.85
CA ASN A 50 0.43 -21.36 21.02
C ASN A 50 1.71 -21.21 21.87
N ASN A 51 2.54 -22.25 21.93
CA ASN A 51 3.77 -22.26 22.72
C ASN A 51 5.03 -21.98 21.88
N VAL A 52 4.85 -21.63 20.60
CA VAL A 52 5.94 -21.42 19.65
C VAL A 52 6.26 -19.94 19.64
N LYS A 53 7.52 -19.60 19.92
CA LYS A 53 7.97 -18.22 19.94
C LYS A 53 8.12 -17.72 18.51
N ALA A 54 7.45 -16.62 18.20
CA ALA A 54 7.65 -15.91 16.94
C ALA A 54 9.10 -15.38 16.85
N PRO A 55 9.69 -15.32 15.64
CA PRO A 55 10.90 -14.55 15.40
C PRO A 55 10.74 -13.09 15.86
N LYS A 56 11.84 -12.40 16.15
CA LYS A 56 11.75 -10.99 16.52
C LYS A 56 11.31 -10.16 15.32
N ARG A 57 10.44 -9.17 15.54
CA ARG A 57 10.19 -8.13 14.53
C ARG A 57 11.21 -7.03 14.70
N ILE A 58 12.11 -6.89 13.73
CA ILE A 58 12.99 -5.72 13.66
C ILE A 58 12.18 -4.59 13.02
N LYS A 59 11.70 -3.66 13.83
CA LYS A 59 11.09 -2.42 13.32
C LYS A 59 12.17 -1.60 12.64
N LYS A 60 12.21 -1.62 11.31
CA LYS A 60 13.04 -0.70 10.54
C LYS A 60 12.49 0.72 10.73
N LYS A 61 13.35 1.66 11.08
CA LYS A 61 13.01 3.08 11.05
C LYS A 61 12.82 3.47 9.59
N VAL A 62 11.63 3.92 9.24
CA VAL A 62 11.37 4.46 7.90
C VAL A 62 11.91 5.89 7.91
N GLU A 63 12.87 6.17 7.03
CA GLU A 63 13.32 7.55 6.79
C GLU A 63 12.29 8.24 5.90
N THR A 64 11.85 9.41 6.33
CA THR A 64 10.88 10.24 5.63
C THR A 64 11.57 11.48 5.09
N TRP A 65 11.14 11.93 3.92
CA TRP A 65 11.62 13.18 3.36
C TRP A 65 11.15 14.38 4.19
N SER A 66 12.05 15.34 4.33
CA SER A 66 11.73 16.70 4.74
C SER A 66 10.90 17.42 3.68
N ILE A 67 10.28 18.53 4.07
CA ILE A 67 9.52 19.38 3.14
C ILE A 67 10.43 19.90 2.01
N ASP A 68 11.67 20.27 2.33
CA ASP A 68 12.63 20.77 1.34
C ASP A 68 13.03 19.70 0.32
N GLU A 69 13.21 18.45 0.75
CA GLU A 69 13.48 17.32 -0.14
C GLU A 69 12.29 17.02 -1.06
N CYS A 70 11.06 17.04 -0.52
CA CYS A 70 9.85 16.91 -1.32
C CYS A 70 9.75 18.00 -2.41
N ASN A 71 9.98 19.26 -2.03
CA ASN A 71 9.93 20.39 -2.94
C ASN A 71 11.03 20.30 -4.01
N LEU A 72 12.26 19.97 -3.61
CA LEU A 72 13.38 19.77 -4.53
C LEU A 72 13.05 18.68 -5.56
N PHE A 73 12.53 17.53 -5.10
CA PHE A 73 12.13 16.43 -5.97
C PHE A 73 11.06 16.85 -6.98
N LEU A 74 9.99 17.50 -6.53
CA LEU A 74 8.90 17.94 -7.39
C LEU A 74 9.36 18.98 -8.42
N ASN A 75 10.22 19.91 -8.03
CA ASN A 75 10.78 20.92 -8.94
C ASN A 75 11.62 20.27 -10.05
N ARG A 76 12.48 19.30 -9.72
CA ARG A 76 13.27 18.55 -10.71
C ARG A 76 12.39 17.79 -11.70
N MET A 77 11.35 17.12 -11.21
CA MET A 77 10.40 16.38 -12.05
C MET A 77 9.63 17.31 -13.00
N ARG A 78 9.26 18.50 -12.51
CA ARG A 78 8.59 19.55 -13.28
C ARG A 78 9.49 20.07 -14.41
N GLU A 79 10.76 20.35 -14.13
CA GLU A 79 11.76 20.80 -15.12
C GLU A 79 11.95 19.78 -16.25
N GLN A 80 11.99 18.49 -15.91
CA GLN A 80 12.15 17.40 -16.88
C GLN A 80 10.89 17.10 -17.69
N LYS A 81 9.77 17.79 -17.40
CA LYS A 81 8.45 17.57 -18.02
C LYS A 81 8.02 16.10 -17.92
N ASP A 82 8.34 15.44 -16.82
CA ASP A 82 8.07 14.02 -16.66
C ASP A 82 6.55 13.76 -16.60
N HIS A 83 6.08 12.84 -17.45
CA HIS A 83 4.70 12.40 -17.52
C HIS A 83 4.14 11.83 -16.20
N ILE A 84 5.00 11.39 -15.29
CA ILE A 84 4.60 10.86 -13.97
C ILE A 84 4.61 11.91 -12.86
N PHE A 85 5.01 13.16 -13.14
CA PHE A 85 5.05 14.25 -12.15
C PHE A 85 3.75 14.37 -11.35
N LEU A 86 2.60 14.36 -12.03
CA LEU A 86 1.30 14.53 -11.39
C LEU A 86 1.01 13.43 -10.37
N MET A 87 1.49 12.19 -10.61
CA MET A 87 1.31 11.11 -9.64
C MET A 87 2.06 11.36 -8.34
N TYR A 88 3.30 11.87 -8.42
CA TYR A 88 4.06 12.20 -7.22
C TYR A 88 3.57 13.47 -6.53
N CYS A 89 3.17 14.48 -7.29
CA CYS A 89 2.52 15.68 -6.74
C CYS A 89 1.29 15.29 -5.92
N LEU A 90 0.39 14.46 -6.49
CA LEU A 90 -0.76 13.96 -5.73
C LEU A 90 -0.32 13.15 -4.51
N ALA A 91 0.65 12.23 -4.62
CA ALA A 91 1.11 11.43 -3.48
C ALA A 91 1.62 12.28 -2.31
N ILE A 92 2.43 13.31 -2.60
CA ILE A 92 3.04 14.18 -1.59
C ILE A 92 1.99 15.10 -0.95
N TYR A 93 1.13 15.76 -1.74
CA TYR A 93 0.17 16.72 -1.22
C TYR A 93 -1.06 16.09 -0.57
N THR A 94 -1.44 14.87 -0.97
CA THR A 94 -2.71 14.25 -0.55
C THR A 94 -2.53 13.00 0.31
N GLY A 95 -1.34 12.40 0.33
CA GLY A 95 -1.11 11.11 0.96
C GLY A 95 -1.91 9.96 0.34
N MET A 96 -2.45 10.13 -0.88
CA MET A 96 -3.16 9.07 -1.59
C MET A 96 -2.22 7.90 -1.91
N ARG A 97 -2.76 6.68 -1.80
CA ARG A 97 -2.04 5.46 -2.18
C ARG A 97 -1.90 5.41 -3.69
N ARG A 98 -0.84 4.77 -4.18
CA ARG A 98 -0.59 4.58 -5.63
C ARG A 98 -1.81 4.10 -6.41
N GLY A 99 -2.54 3.10 -5.89
CA GLY A 99 -3.75 2.59 -6.54
C GLY A 99 -4.89 3.61 -6.59
N GLU A 100 -5.04 4.45 -5.56
CA GLU A 100 -6.04 5.53 -5.51
C GLU A 100 -5.70 6.61 -6.55
N ILE A 101 -4.43 6.97 -6.69
CA ILE A 101 -3.95 7.96 -7.67
C ILE A 101 -4.16 7.45 -9.10
N LEU A 102 -3.76 6.20 -9.37
CA LEU A 102 -3.92 5.58 -10.68
C LEU A 102 -5.40 5.33 -11.05
N GLY A 103 -6.26 5.17 -10.05
CA GLY A 103 -7.70 5.00 -10.22
C GLY A 103 -8.51 6.30 -10.26
N LEU A 104 -7.86 7.45 -10.09
CA LEU A 104 -8.52 8.76 -10.03
C LEU A 104 -9.10 9.15 -11.40
N ARG A 105 -10.38 9.53 -11.42
CA ARG A 105 -11.04 9.99 -12.65
C ARG A 105 -11.40 11.46 -12.54
N TRP A 106 -11.52 12.13 -13.68
CA TRP A 106 -11.88 13.55 -13.73
C TRP A 106 -13.20 13.91 -13.04
N LYS A 107 -14.16 12.99 -13.03
CA LYS A 107 -15.45 13.18 -12.33
C LYS A 107 -15.35 13.10 -10.81
N ASP A 108 -14.24 12.57 -10.30
CA ASP A 108 -13.98 12.44 -8.87
C ASP A 108 -13.22 13.68 -8.33
N ILE A 109 -13.05 14.74 -9.15
CA ILE A 109 -12.36 15.99 -8.80
C ILE A 109 -13.35 17.14 -8.88
N ASP A 110 -13.53 17.83 -7.77
CA ASP A 110 -14.29 19.07 -7.65
C ASP A 110 -13.33 20.25 -7.70
N PHE A 111 -13.23 20.84 -8.89
CA PHE A 111 -12.35 21.98 -9.15
C PHE A 111 -12.87 23.29 -8.54
N GLU A 112 -14.16 23.38 -8.21
CA GLU A 112 -14.75 24.59 -7.62
C GLU A 112 -14.51 24.63 -6.12
N ARG A 113 -14.57 23.48 -5.46
CA ARG A 113 -14.35 23.35 -4.01
C ARG A 113 -12.95 22.90 -3.63
N SER A 114 -12.06 22.76 -4.61
CA SER A 114 -10.70 22.24 -4.46
C SER A 114 -10.64 20.92 -3.68
N ARG A 115 -11.37 19.90 -4.17
CA ARG A 115 -11.47 18.58 -3.50
C ARG A 115 -11.29 17.40 -4.45
N ILE A 116 -10.72 16.33 -3.92
CA ILE A 116 -10.66 15.00 -4.54
C ILE A 116 -11.51 14.02 -3.74
N TYR A 117 -12.40 13.30 -4.42
CA TYR A 117 -13.19 12.20 -3.89
C TYR A 117 -12.47 10.88 -4.16
N VAL A 118 -11.92 10.24 -3.11
CA VAL A 118 -11.25 8.96 -3.24
C VAL A 118 -12.29 7.85 -3.23
N GLU A 119 -12.84 7.53 -4.40
CA GLU A 119 -13.94 6.58 -4.55
C GLU A 119 -13.50 5.20 -5.03
N HIS A 120 -12.27 5.10 -5.56
CA HIS A 120 -11.79 3.92 -6.27
C HIS A 120 -10.29 3.71 -6.06
N SER A 121 -9.83 2.50 -6.34
CA SER A 121 -8.42 2.17 -6.47
C SER A 121 -8.22 1.20 -7.63
N LEU A 122 -7.18 1.45 -8.43
CA LEU A 122 -6.78 0.57 -9.52
C LEU A 122 -5.82 -0.50 -9.00
N TYR A 123 -6.12 -1.77 -9.30
CA TYR A 123 -5.30 -2.92 -8.98
C TYR A 123 -4.93 -3.68 -10.25
N TYR A 124 -3.80 -4.38 -10.22
CA TYR A 124 -3.49 -5.40 -11.21
C TYR A 124 -3.77 -6.77 -10.60
N ILE A 125 -4.64 -7.55 -11.24
CA ILE A 125 -4.98 -8.91 -10.83
C ILE A 125 -4.48 -9.86 -11.92
N SER A 126 -3.64 -10.82 -11.53
CA SER A 126 -3.11 -11.82 -12.46
C SER A 126 -4.25 -12.58 -13.13
N GLY A 127 -4.27 -12.60 -14.46
CA GLY A 127 -5.33 -13.23 -15.26
C GLY A 127 -6.52 -12.31 -15.61
N GLU A 128 -6.75 -11.23 -14.86
CA GLU A 128 -7.84 -10.26 -15.11
C GLU A 128 -7.33 -8.90 -15.60
N GLY A 129 -6.04 -8.60 -15.42
CA GLY A 129 -5.44 -7.34 -15.84
C GLY A 129 -5.72 -6.20 -14.86
N LEU A 130 -5.95 -5.00 -15.38
CA LEU A 130 -6.23 -3.81 -14.58
C LEU A 130 -7.70 -3.75 -14.17
N VAL A 131 -7.95 -3.80 -12.86
CA VAL A 131 -9.30 -3.83 -12.29
C VAL A 131 -9.51 -2.63 -11.36
N LEU A 132 -10.60 -1.92 -11.60
CA LEU A 132 -11.00 -0.74 -10.84
C LEU A 132 -11.92 -1.18 -9.70
N HIS A 133 -11.39 -1.19 -8.47
CA HIS A 133 -12.15 -1.60 -7.29
C HIS A 133 -12.67 -0.40 -6.51
N GLN A 134 -13.90 -0.53 -6.01
CA GLN A 134 -14.40 0.34 -4.96
C GLN A 134 -13.82 -0.10 -3.60
N PRO A 135 -13.53 0.83 -2.68
CA PRO A 135 -13.20 0.49 -1.32
C PRO A 135 -14.28 -0.41 -0.72
N LYS A 136 -13.87 -1.53 -0.11
CA LYS A 136 -14.79 -2.52 0.47
C LYS A 136 -15.61 -1.97 1.64
N THR A 137 -15.22 -0.81 2.19
CA THR A 137 -15.85 -0.18 3.34
C THR A 137 -16.10 1.31 3.08
N THR A 138 -17.14 1.86 3.70
CA THR A 138 -17.44 3.30 3.68
C THR A 138 -16.28 4.15 4.19
N SER A 139 -15.48 3.62 5.13
CA SER A 139 -14.27 4.28 5.65
C SER A 139 -13.16 4.48 4.61
N GLY A 140 -13.18 3.71 3.51
CA GLY A 140 -12.23 3.88 2.43
C GLY A 140 -12.56 5.05 1.49
N LYS A 141 -13.82 5.53 1.52
CA LYS A 141 -14.24 6.73 0.79
C LYS A 141 -13.91 7.95 1.63
N ARG A 142 -13.08 8.84 1.09
CA ARG A 142 -12.69 10.08 1.77
C ARG A 142 -12.57 11.24 0.80
N ASN A 143 -12.77 12.43 1.33
CA ASN A 143 -12.62 13.68 0.60
C ASN A 143 -11.34 14.35 1.05
N ILE A 144 -10.48 14.69 0.11
CA ILE A 144 -9.21 15.36 0.39
C ILE A 144 -9.29 16.76 -0.18
N SER A 145 -9.16 17.77 0.68
CA SER A 145 -8.95 19.15 0.26
C SER A 145 -7.55 19.28 -0.34
N ILE A 146 -7.47 19.94 -1.49
CA ILE A 146 -6.21 20.16 -2.21
C ILE A 146 -5.94 21.66 -2.37
N THR A 147 -4.66 22.01 -2.51
CA THR A 147 -4.22 23.39 -2.70
C THR A 147 -4.48 23.86 -4.14
N ASP A 148 -4.46 25.18 -4.34
CA ASP A 148 -4.60 25.78 -5.67
C ASP A 148 -3.49 25.33 -6.63
N GLU A 149 -2.28 25.12 -6.12
CA GLU A 149 -1.16 24.56 -6.89
C GLU A 149 -1.52 23.19 -7.49
N VAL A 150 -2.09 22.28 -6.71
CA VAL A 150 -2.50 20.95 -7.20
C VAL A 150 -3.63 21.08 -8.23
N ILE A 151 -4.54 22.03 -8.04
CA ILE A 151 -5.62 22.32 -9.01
C ILE A 151 -5.04 22.79 -10.35
N GLU A 152 -4.05 23.69 -10.33
CA GLU A 152 -3.37 24.16 -11.52
C GLU A 152 -2.65 23.03 -12.27
N GLU A 153 -2.00 22.12 -11.54
CA GLU A 153 -1.37 20.93 -12.13
C GLU A 153 -2.38 19.99 -12.78
N LEU A 154 -3.50 19.73 -12.09
CA LEU A 154 -4.57 18.88 -12.62
C LEU A 154 -5.19 19.48 -13.90
N LYS A 155 -5.46 20.79 -13.91
CA LYS A 155 -5.97 21.50 -15.10
C LYS A 155 -4.97 21.44 -16.24
N SER A 156 -3.71 21.72 -15.97
CA SER A 156 -2.62 21.70 -16.96
C SER A 156 -2.44 20.31 -17.58
N TYR A 157 -2.46 19.26 -16.75
CA TYR A 157 -2.36 17.88 -17.21
C TYR A 157 -3.58 17.47 -18.06
N ARG A 158 -4.79 17.88 -17.67
CA ARG A 158 -6.02 17.59 -18.42
C ARG A 158 -5.98 18.17 -19.84
N VAL A 159 -5.49 19.40 -19.98
CA VAL A 159 -5.34 20.05 -21.30
C VAL A 159 -4.30 19.33 -22.15
N LYS A 160 -3.12 19.03 -21.59
CA LYS A 160 -2.06 18.28 -22.29
C LYS A 160 -2.55 16.92 -22.79
N LYS A 161 -3.28 16.18 -21.94
CA LYS A 161 -3.86 14.88 -22.34
C LYS A 161 -4.90 15.03 -23.44
N ARG A 162 -5.73 16.08 -23.43
CA ARG A 162 -6.72 16.30 -24.49
C ARG A 162 -6.09 16.62 -25.84
N ASN A 163 -4.94 17.31 -25.86
CA ASN A 163 -4.28 17.72 -27.10
C ASN A 163 -3.35 16.65 -27.70
N ASN A 164 -3.03 15.59 -26.96
CA ASN A 164 -2.16 14.50 -27.40
C ASN A 164 -2.95 13.27 -27.93
N TYR A 165 -4.25 13.42 -28.15
CA TYR A 165 -5.16 12.49 -28.84
C TYR A 165 -6.01 13.29 -29.82
#